data_AF-A0A9X0U2S5-F1
#
_entry.id   AF-A0A9X0U2S5-F1
#
_cell.length_a   1.000
_cell.length_b   1.000
_cell.length_c   1.000
_cell.angle_alpha   90.00
_cell.angle_beta   90.00
_cell.angle_gamma   90.00
#
_symmetry.space_group_name_H-M   'P 1'
#
loop_
_entity.id
_entity.type
_entity.pdbx_description
1 polymer ?
#
loop_
_entity_poly.entity_id
_entity_poly.type
_entity_poly.pdbx_seq_one_letter_code
_entity_poly.pdbx_strand_id
1 'polypeptide(L)'
;MADKTSKLQLRIFDGTRQLFSKPANFLVQIVDGQQTQQVRQDFQSPELDFNLPFYDNLFDDYTVVVSADGYQQAGFVPVKLSEQYVKTLDIMLIAKDPGFSFVNARWPAAKSAFPFLGGDVSEAAGEARYDGLVEAEKPLACLLNLGEAMSQIALSQGTPLDYIKEVRWDAPYAPAQDRFFGWCDVRLIDQVKVGAAAGQFAVENAPGLFHPGATSSWKQIQFGEANVQLTFHENDKKTIGGVSCVMIEPDIDYYRDLGAHTIFEVVPNALTHSLTDPAQVYVLRWIAGQTAGIPEFAPLYTIT
;
A
#
# COMPACT_ATOMS: atom_id res chain seq x y z
N MET A 1 6.94 6.90 -43.50
CA MET A 1 6.04 7.49 -42.48
C MET A 1 6.90 7.80 -41.28
N ALA A 2 6.71 8.92 -40.60
CA ALA A 2 7.47 9.17 -39.37
C ALA A 2 7.02 8.15 -38.33
N ASP A 3 7.97 7.45 -37.70
CA ASP A 3 7.67 6.56 -36.59
C ASP A 3 7.06 7.42 -35.47
N LYS A 4 5.83 7.09 -35.06
CA LYS A 4 5.14 7.79 -33.97
C LYS A 4 5.86 7.49 -32.67
N THR A 5 6.00 8.50 -31.83
CA THR A 5 6.67 8.37 -30.53
C THR A 5 5.76 8.78 -29.39
N SER A 6 5.90 8.07 -28.27
CA SER A 6 5.34 8.41 -26.98
C SER A 6 6.45 8.96 -26.06
N LYS A 7 6.06 9.71 -25.03
CA LYS A 7 7.01 10.36 -24.11
C LYS A 7 6.77 9.90 -22.67
N LEU A 8 7.84 9.45 -22.02
CA LEU A 8 7.85 9.06 -20.62
C LEU A 8 8.86 9.94 -19.87
N GLN A 9 8.40 10.60 -18.83
CA GLN A 9 9.25 11.19 -17.79
C GLN A 9 9.30 10.21 -16.61
N LEU A 10 10.44 9.60 -16.36
CA LEU A 10 10.70 8.76 -15.20
C LEU A 10 11.36 9.59 -14.09
N ARG A 11 10.81 9.51 -12.88
CA ARG A 11 11.37 10.13 -11.68
C ARG A 11 11.61 9.07 -10.61
N ILE A 12 12.79 9.09 -10.02
CA ILE A 12 13.25 8.09 -9.05
C ILE A 12 13.32 8.74 -7.68
N PHE A 13 12.59 8.17 -6.73
CA PHE A 13 12.42 8.64 -5.36
C PHE A 13 13.07 7.68 -4.37
N ASP A 14 13.43 8.19 -3.19
CA ASP A 14 13.87 7.38 -2.06
C ASP A 14 12.73 7.11 -1.05
N GLY A 15 13.02 6.30 -0.02
CA GLY A 15 12.09 5.94 1.05
C GLY A 15 11.50 7.11 1.85
N THR A 16 12.06 8.32 1.70
CA THR A 16 11.55 9.56 2.31
C THR A 16 10.53 10.30 1.44
N ARG A 17 10.16 9.73 0.27
CA ARG A 17 9.29 10.33 -0.75
C ARG A 17 9.90 11.60 -1.36
N GLN A 18 11.22 11.72 -1.34
CA GLN A 18 11.95 12.78 -2.02
C GLN A 18 12.67 12.23 -3.26
N LEU A 19 12.93 13.09 -4.25
CA LEU A 19 13.78 12.72 -5.37
C LEU A 19 15.13 12.25 -4.86
N PHE A 20 15.62 11.16 -5.45
CA PHE A 20 16.83 10.50 -5.00
C PHE A 20 18.02 11.48 -5.07
N SER A 21 18.60 11.80 -3.91
CA SER A 21 19.57 12.89 -3.79
C SER A 21 21.03 12.46 -3.86
N LYS A 22 21.31 11.16 -3.65
CA LYS A 22 22.66 10.59 -3.72
C LYS A 22 22.96 10.11 -5.15
N PRO A 23 24.22 10.20 -5.62
CA PRO A 23 24.59 9.58 -6.88
C PRO A 23 24.37 8.06 -6.76
N ALA A 24 23.48 7.52 -7.58
CA ALA A 24 23.30 6.09 -7.76
C ALA A 24 23.32 5.80 -9.26
N ASN A 25 23.95 4.69 -9.63
CA ASN A 25 23.84 4.16 -10.98
C ASN A 25 22.48 3.47 -11.07
N PHE A 26 21.52 4.10 -11.75
CA PHE A 26 20.20 3.52 -11.96
C PHE A 26 20.21 2.72 -13.24
N LEU A 27 20.20 1.39 -13.14
CA LEU A 27 19.88 0.55 -14.29
C LEU A 27 18.37 0.65 -14.53
N VAL A 28 18.01 1.29 -15.64
CA VAL A 28 16.63 1.41 -16.10
C VAL A 28 16.41 0.42 -17.24
N GLN A 29 15.38 -0.41 -17.09
CA GLN A 29 14.90 -1.33 -18.10
C GLN A 29 13.47 -0.95 -18.51
N ILE A 30 13.26 -0.77 -19.82
CA ILE A 30 11.94 -0.48 -20.40
C ILE A 30 11.68 -1.51 -21.50
N VAL A 31 10.59 -2.26 -21.37
CA VAL A 31 10.09 -3.17 -22.40
C VAL A 31 8.68 -2.75 -22.81
N ASP A 32 8.36 -2.87 -24.10
CA ASP A 32 7.00 -2.62 -24.61
C ASP A 32 6.06 -3.81 -24.33
N GLY A 33 4.78 -3.67 -24.65
CA GLY A 33 3.78 -4.74 -24.45
C GLY A 33 4.03 -6.00 -25.30
N GLN A 34 4.95 -5.96 -26.27
CA GLN A 34 5.44 -7.13 -27.01
C GLN A 34 6.64 -7.80 -26.32
N GLN A 35 7.08 -7.29 -25.17
CA GLN A 35 8.30 -7.70 -24.46
C GLN A 35 9.59 -7.35 -25.23
N THR A 36 9.55 -6.40 -26.17
CA THR A 36 10.75 -5.92 -26.84
C THR A 36 11.45 -4.91 -25.95
N GLN A 37 12.74 -5.11 -25.72
CA GLN A 37 13.56 -4.18 -24.95
C GLN A 37 13.80 -2.88 -25.73
N GLN A 38 13.28 -1.78 -25.20
CA GLN A 38 13.48 -0.44 -25.74
C GLN A 38 14.63 0.28 -25.02
N VAL A 39 14.78 0.07 -23.72
CA VAL A 39 15.87 0.64 -22.91
C VAL A 39 16.42 -0.43 -21.96
N ARG A 40 17.76 -0.48 -21.84
CA ARG A 40 18.47 -1.17 -20.76
C ARG A 40 19.85 -0.54 -20.59
N GLN A 41 19.95 0.45 -19.71
CA GLN A 41 21.17 1.24 -19.53
C GLN A 41 21.23 1.85 -18.12
N ASP A 42 22.44 2.13 -17.65
CA ASP A 42 22.71 2.88 -16.43
C ASP A 42 22.60 4.41 -16.65
N PHE A 43 21.93 5.07 -15.71
CA PHE A 43 21.77 6.51 -15.66
C PHE A 43 22.26 7.09 -14.33
N GLN A 44 22.73 8.34 -14.35
CA GLN A 44 23.25 9.07 -13.18
C GLN A 44 22.26 10.11 -12.64
N SER A 45 21.10 10.26 -13.28
CA SER A 45 20.07 11.24 -12.93
C SER A 45 18.84 10.51 -12.39
N PRO A 46 18.21 11.00 -11.31
CA PRO A 46 16.93 10.49 -10.83
C PRO A 46 15.75 10.95 -11.71
N GLU A 47 15.96 11.91 -12.61
CA GLU A 47 14.96 12.39 -13.56
C GLU A 47 15.42 12.12 -14.99
N LEU A 48 14.60 11.39 -15.75
CA LEU A 48 14.95 10.87 -17.07
C LEU A 48 13.77 11.02 -18.03
N ASP A 49 14.05 11.51 -19.24
CA ASP A 49 13.07 11.60 -20.31
C ASP A 49 13.37 10.57 -21.41
N PHE A 50 12.34 9.83 -21.82
CA PHE A 50 12.43 8.83 -22.88
C PHE A 50 11.46 9.16 -24.02
N ASN A 51 11.92 9.01 -25.26
CA ASN A 51 11.06 8.91 -26.44
C ASN A 51 10.99 7.43 -26.82
N LEU A 52 9.81 6.85 -26.70
CA LEU A 52 9.57 5.43 -26.95
C LEU A 52 8.68 5.27 -28.19
N PRO A 53 8.70 4.11 -28.87
CA PRO A 53 7.75 3.84 -29.93
C PRO A 53 6.29 4.03 -29.49
N PHE A 54 5.40 4.31 -30.43
CA PHE A 54 3.95 4.33 -30.20
C PHE A 54 3.25 3.54 -31.30
N TYR A 55 2.42 2.58 -30.91
CA TYR A 55 1.82 1.57 -31.78
C TYR A 55 0.29 1.66 -31.90
N ASP A 56 -0.35 2.47 -31.06
CA ASP A 56 -1.81 2.63 -30.92
C ASP A 56 -2.53 1.30 -30.64
N ASN A 57 -1.94 0.46 -29.77
CA ASN A 57 -2.48 -0.83 -29.36
C ASN A 57 -1.89 -1.31 -28.01
N LEU A 58 -2.08 -2.58 -27.65
CA LEU A 58 -1.58 -3.16 -26.38
C LEU A 58 -0.05 -3.13 -26.23
N PHE A 59 0.71 -2.89 -27.31
CA PHE A 59 2.16 -2.73 -27.23
C PHE A 59 2.55 -1.42 -26.54
N ASP A 60 1.64 -0.46 -26.40
CA ASP A 60 1.84 0.77 -25.64
C ASP A 60 1.66 0.60 -24.13
N ASP A 61 1.39 -0.62 -23.66
CA ASP A 61 1.40 -1.00 -22.25
C ASP A 61 2.83 -1.40 -21.85
N TYR A 62 3.64 -0.41 -21.50
CA TYR A 62 5.05 -0.61 -21.17
C TYR A 62 5.25 -1.18 -19.77
N THR A 63 6.38 -1.86 -19.59
CA THR A 63 6.91 -2.22 -18.27
C THR A 63 8.19 -1.43 -18.03
N VAL A 64 8.28 -0.74 -16.90
CA VAL A 64 9.45 0.04 -16.49
C VAL A 64 9.97 -0.52 -15.17
N VAL A 65 11.25 -0.88 -15.12
CA VAL A 65 11.95 -1.40 -13.93
C VAL A 65 13.19 -0.56 -13.69
N VAL A 66 13.41 -0.21 -12.43
CA VAL A 66 14.58 0.53 -11.96
C VAL A 66 15.28 -0.29 -10.89
N SER A 67 16.60 -0.39 -10.99
CA SER A 67 17.43 -1.01 -9.97
C SER A 67 18.68 -0.16 -9.71
N ALA A 68 19.21 -0.23 -8.49
CA ALA A 68 20.44 0.43 -8.09
C ALA A 68 21.15 -0.41 -7.02
N ASP A 69 22.47 -0.37 -6.99
CA ASP A 69 23.28 -1.12 -6.02
C ASP A 69 22.95 -0.72 -4.57
N GLY A 70 22.69 -1.73 -3.73
CA GLY A 70 22.29 -1.52 -2.33
C GLY A 70 20.80 -1.28 -2.10
N TYR A 71 20.01 -1.18 -3.18
CA TYR A 71 18.57 -0.93 -3.12
C TYR A 71 17.78 -2.14 -3.63
N GLN A 72 16.54 -2.25 -3.18
CA GLN A 72 15.56 -3.17 -3.74
C GLN A 72 15.09 -2.60 -5.09
N GLN A 73 15.01 -3.45 -6.12
CA GLN A 73 14.48 -3.02 -7.41
C GLN A 73 12.97 -2.76 -7.32
N ALA A 74 12.48 -1.81 -8.10
CA ALA A 74 11.06 -1.48 -8.20
C ALA A 74 10.68 -1.22 -9.64
N GLY A 75 9.40 -1.41 -9.97
CA GLY A 75 8.90 -1.17 -11.31
C GLY A 75 7.39 -1.09 -11.35
N PHE A 76 6.85 -0.67 -12.49
CA PHE A 76 5.43 -0.53 -12.70
C PHE A 76 5.02 -1.08 -14.06
N VAL A 77 3.86 -1.74 -14.10
CA VAL A 77 3.22 -2.22 -15.32
C VAL A 77 1.69 -2.33 -15.08
N PRO A 78 0.86 -1.97 -16.06
CA PRO A 78 1.23 -1.34 -17.32
C PRO A 78 1.46 0.17 -17.15
N VAL A 79 2.51 0.68 -17.77
CA VAL A 79 2.73 2.11 -18.01
C VAL A 79 2.14 2.42 -19.38
N LYS A 80 0.85 2.75 -19.41
CA LYS A 80 0.15 3.05 -20.66
C LYS A 80 0.60 4.40 -21.22
N LEU A 81 1.28 4.37 -22.36
CA LEU A 81 1.79 5.56 -23.03
C LEU A 81 0.85 6.06 -24.13
N SER A 82 1.03 7.32 -24.53
CA SER A 82 0.29 7.94 -25.63
C SER A 82 1.20 8.83 -26.47
N GLU A 83 0.80 9.13 -27.71
CA GLU A 83 1.46 10.15 -28.55
C GLU A 83 1.08 11.59 -28.20
N GLN A 84 0.05 11.79 -27.35
CA GLN A 84 -0.56 13.10 -27.12
C GLN A 84 0.06 13.86 -25.94
N TYR A 85 0.43 13.14 -24.89
CA TYR A 85 0.89 13.74 -23.63
C TYR A 85 2.08 12.97 -23.07
N VAL A 86 2.95 13.70 -22.38
CA VAL A 86 4.02 13.11 -21.58
C VAL A 86 3.39 12.37 -20.41
N LYS A 87 3.72 11.09 -20.25
CA LYS A 87 3.38 10.32 -19.06
C LYS A 87 4.50 10.51 -18.04
N THR A 88 4.18 10.95 -16.84
CA THR A 88 5.12 10.90 -15.71
C THR A 88 4.92 9.58 -14.97
N LEU A 89 6.03 8.92 -14.63
CA LEU A 89 6.08 7.72 -13.80
C LEU A 89 7.04 7.96 -12.65
N ASP A 90 6.55 7.74 -11.44
CA ASP A 90 7.34 7.86 -10.22
C ASP A 90 7.64 6.47 -9.68
N ILE A 91 8.92 6.15 -9.50
CA ILE A 91 9.39 4.89 -8.93
C ILE A 91 10.14 5.19 -7.65
N MET A 92 9.84 4.47 -6.58
CA MET A 92 10.55 4.56 -5.31
C MET A 92 11.48 3.36 -5.15
N LEU A 93 12.74 3.64 -4.76
CA LEU A 93 13.69 2.62 -4.35
C LEU A 93 13.99 2.78 -2.85
N ILE A 94 14.03 1.65 -2.14
CA ILE A 94 14.42 1.58 -0.73
C ILE A 94 15.63 0.66 -0.57
N ALA A 95 16.39 0.85 0.51
CA ALA A 95 17.56 0.01 0.79
C ALA A 95 17.16 -1.47 0.91
N LYS A 96 18.07 -2.40 0.60
CA LYS A 96 17.84 -3.84 0.79
C LYS A 96 17.51 -4.21 2.23
N ASP A 97 18.08 -3.47 3.18
CA ASP A 97 17.81 -3.53 4.61
C ASP A 97 17.27 -2.17 5.08
N PRO A 98 15.96 -1.90 4.89
CA PRO A 98 15.37 -0.59 5.16
C PRO A 98 15.18 -0.35 6.66
N GLY A 99 15.53 0.85 7.13
CA GLY A 99 15.16 1.34 8.45
C GLY A 99 13.81 2.06 8.44
N PHE A 100 13.20 2.21 9.61
CA PHE A 100 11.96 2.96 9.80
C PHE A 100 12.20 4.23 10.62
N SER A 101 11.73 5.39 10.12
CA SER A 101 11.75 6.64 10.86
C SER A 101 10.34 7.05 11.28
N PHE A 102 10.04 6.86 12.57
CA PHE A 102 8.77 7.26 13.20
C PHE A 102 8.81 8.66 13.80
N VAL A 103 9.72 9.54 13.34
CA VAL A 103 9.88 10.90 13.90
C VAL A 103 8.59 11.73 13.83
N ASN A 104 7.76 11.51 12.80
CA ASN A 104 6.47 12.17 12.59
C ASN A 104 5.28 11.38 13.19
N ALA A 105 5.54 10.16 13.68
CA ALA A 105 4.54 9.28 14.28
C ALA A 105 4.74 9.18 15.80
N ARG A 106 5.10 10.28 16.48
CA ARG A 106 5.07 10.30 17.95
C ARG A 106 3.64 10.29 18.46
N TRP A 107 3.45 9.82 19.69
CA TRP A 107 2.12 9.58 20.26
C TRP A 107 1.09 10.70 20.01
N PRO A 108 1.39 12.00 20.23
CA PRO A 108 0.41 13.06 19.97
C PRO A 108 -0.07 13.12 18.51
N ALA A 109 0.83 12.93 17.54
CA ALA A 109 0.49 12.93 16.13
C ALA A 109 -0.28 11.67 15.74
N ALA A 110 0.18 10.51 16.19
CA ALA A 110 -0.45 9.23 15.92
C ALA A 110 -1.87 9.14 16.49
N LYS A 111 -2.06 9.55 17.75
CA LYS A 111 -3.38 9.61 18.39
C LYS A 111 -4.30 10.62 17.70
N SER A 112 -3.77 11.77 17.29
CA SER A 112 -4.57 12.76 16.56
C SER A 112 -5.09 12.23 15.23
N ALA A 113 -4.26 11.46 14.51
CA ALA A 113 -4.65 10.85 13.23
C ALA A 113 -5.55 9.63 13.43
N PHE A 114 -5.28 8.84 14.48
CA PHE A 114 -5.91 7.55 14.76
C PHE A 114 -6.39 7.47 16.22
N PRO A 115 -7.51 8.14 16.58
CA PRO A 115 -7.98 8.19 17.96
C PRO A 115 -8.28 6.81 18.59
N PHE A 116 -8.60 5.81 17.76
CA PHE A 116 -8.88 4.44 18.19
C PHE A 116 -7.67 3.72 18.81
N LEU A 117 -6.45 4.27 18.69
CA LEU A 117 -5.23 3.69 19.26
C LEU A 117 -5.23 3.66 20.80
N GLY A 118 -5.86 4.64 21.45
CA GLY A 118 -5.88 4.73 22.91
C GLY A 118 -7.20 5.22 23.50
N GLY A 119 -8.28 5.19 22.71
CA GLY A 119 -9.60 5.64 23.16
C GLY A 119 -10.19 4.80 24.30
N ASP A 120 -9.65 3.60 24.55
CA ASP A 120 -10.11 2.64 25.57
C ASP A 120 -9.41 2.77 26.93
N VAL A 121 -8.37 3.60 27.03
CA VAL A 121 -7.52 3.72 28.22
C VAL A 121 -7.20 5.17 28.57
N SER A 122 -6.52 5.38 29.70
CA SER A 122 -5.97 6.69 30.06
C SER A 122 -4.87 7.11 29.08
N GLU A 123 -4.62 8.42 29.00
CA GLU A 123 -3.58 8.99 28.12
C GLU A 123 -2.23 8.29 28.25
N ALA A 124 -1.74 8.18 29.49
CA ALA A 124 -0.45 7.58 29.79
C ALA A 124 -0.39 6.09 29.44
N ALA A 125 -1.51 5.38 29.57
CA ALA A 125 -1.57 3.96 29.20
C ALA A 125 -1.63 3.76 27.68
N GLY A 126 -2.30 4.67 26.95
CA GLY A 126 -2.30 4.68 25.48
C GLY A 126 -0.91 4.97 24.92
N GLU A 127 -0.24 5.99 25.45
CA GLU A 127 1.14 6.34 25.08
C GLU A 127 2.10 5.17 25.32
N ALA A 128 2.05 4.54 26.50
CA ALA A 128 2.90 3.40 26.82
C ALA A 128 2.68 2.19 25.89
N ARG A 129 1.44 1.90 25.48
CA ARG A 129 1.15 0.84 24.48
C ARG A 129 1.74 1.18 23.12
N TYR A 130 1.59 2.42 22.71
CA TYR A 130 2.09 2.91 21.44
C TYR A 130 3.61 2.90 21.38
N ASP A 131 4.30 3.30 22.45
CA ASP A 131 5.76 3.24 22.54
C ASP A 131 6.30 1.82 22.36
N GLY A 132 5.59 0.81 22.88
CA GLY A 132 5.92 -0.60 22.60
C GLY A 132 5.85 -0.98 21.12
N LEU A 133 4.95 -0.36 20.33
CA LEU A 133 4.92 -0.56 18.88
C LEU A 133 6.08 0.16 18.17
N VAL A 134 6.50 1.32 18.67
CA VAL A 134 7.67 2.05 18.13
C VAL A 134 8.92 1.16 18.21
N GLU A 135 9.09 0.43 19.33
CA GLU A 135 10.21 -0.52 19.50
C GLU A 135 10.09 -1.76 18.59
N ALA A 136 8.88 -2.21 18.28
CA ALA A 136 8.64 -3.37 17.43
C ALA A 136 8.81 -3.07 15.92
N GLU A 137 8.79 -1.78 15.55
CA GLU A 137 8.94 -1.22 14.20
C GLU A 137 7.91 -1.73 13.17
N LYS A 138 8.03 -2.98 12.71
CA LYS A 138 7.19 -3.54 11.63
C LYS A 138 5.68 -3.52 11.97
N PRO A 139 5.24 -3.92 13.18
CA PRO A 139 3.83 -3.78 13.54
C PRO A 139 3.33 -2.34 13.52
N LEU A 140 4.16 -1.36 13.93
CA LEU A 140 3.79 0.05 13.84
C LEU A 140 3.69 0.52 12.39
N ALA A 141 4.68 0.18 11.56
CA ALA A 141 4.67 0.52 10.14
C ALA A 141 3.45 -0.06 9.43
N CYS A 142 3.08 -1.30 9.73
CA CYS A 142 1.86 -1.93 9.23
C CYS A 142 0.60 -1.17 9.64
N LEU A 143 0.46 -0.87 10.94
CA LEU A 143 -0.67 -0.12 11.46
C LEU A 143 -0.79 1.26 10.80
N LEU A 144 0.31 1.98 10.64
CA LEU A 144 0.32 3.30 10.02
C LEU A 144 0.02 3.24 8.52
N ASN A 145 0.50 2.21 7.81
CA ASN A 145 0.16 1.96 6.42
C ASN A 145 -1.34 1.71 6.26
N LEU A 146 -1.91 0.83 7.09
CA LEU A 146 -3.34 0.52 7.08
C LEU A 146 -4.18 1.74 7.47
N GLY A 147 -3.74 2.50 8.47
CA GLY A 147 -4.38 3.75 8.88
C GLY A 147 -4.47 4.74 7.72
N GLU A 148 -3.36 5.05 7.08
CA GLU A 148 -3.34 5.95 5.92
C GLU A 148 -4.11 5.37 4.73
N ALA A 149 -3.97 4.07 4.46
CA ALA A 149 -4.66 3.42 3.37
C ALA A 149 -6.19 3.50 3.53
N MET A 150 -6.68 3.28 4.75
CA MET A 150 -8.10 3.37 5.07
C MET A 150 -8.59 4.81 5.11
N SER A 151 -7.78 5.80 5.52
CA SER A 151 -8.19 7.21 5.49
C SER A 151 -8.54 7.69 4.08
N GLN A 152 -7.95 7.07 3.05
CA GLN A 152 -8.16 7.37 1.64
C GLN A 152 -9.29 6.55 0.99
N ILE A 153 -9.87 5.58 1.69
CA ILE A 153 -11.01 4.80 1.19
C ILE A 153 -12.29 5.58 1.46
N ALA A 154 -12.82 6.22 0.43
CA ALA A 154 -14.12 6.87 0.49
C ALA A 154 -15.27 5.84 0.47
N LEU A 155 -15.99 5.75 1.58
CA LEU A 155 -17.25 5.02 1.69
C LEU A 155 -18.44 5.95 1.41
N SER A 156 -19.66 5.39 1.35
CA SER A 156 -20.86 6.23 1.17
C SER A 156 -21.06 7.22 2.33
N GLN A 157 -20.51 6.92 3.50
CA GLN A 157 -20.43 7.77 4.68
C GLN A 157 -19.03 7.64 5.27
N GLY A 158 -18.20 8.69 5.14
CA GLY A 158 -16.85 8.73 5.72
C GLY A 158 -15.89 7.70 5.13
N THR A 159 -15.07 7.12 5.99
CA THR A 159 -13.98 6.18 5.70
C THR A 159 -14.06 5.00 6.69
N PRO A 160 -13.37 3.87 6.45
CA PRO A 160 -13.32 2.79 7.43
C PRO A 160 -12.88 3.24 8.83
N LEU A 161 -11.99 4.23 8.92
CA LEU A 161 -11.48 4.73 10.20
C LEU A 161 -12.57 5.33 11.09
N ASP A 162 -13.62 5.92 10.52
CA ASP A 162 -14.73 6.53 11.27
C ASP A 162 -15.53 5.49 12.08
N TYR A 163 -15.45 4.23 11.67
CA TYR A 163 -16.17 3.13 12.29
C TYR A 163 -15.32 2.33 13.28
N ILE A 164 -13.99 2.37 13.19
CA ILE A 164 -13.10 1.72 14.17
C ILE A 164 -13.15 2.48 15.49
N LYS A 165 -13.40 1.76 16.59
CA LYS A 165 -13.55 2.34 17.93
C LYS A 165 -12.33 2.10 18.80
N GLU A 166 -11.77 0.90 18.75
CA GLU A 166 -10.64 0.49 19.57
C GLU A 166 -9.78 -0.51 18.80
N VAL A 167 -8.46 -0.41 18.92
CA VAL A 167 -7.54 -1.51 18.53
C VAL A 167 -7.52 -2.58 19.62
N ARG A 168 -7.35 -3.84 19.21
CA ARG A 168 -7.08 -4.94 20.13
C ARG A 168 -5.59 -4.99 20.45
N TRP A 169 -5.28 -5.05 21.73
CA TRP A 169 -3.92 -5.09 22.27
C TRP A 169 -3.59 -6.42 22.95
N ASP A 170 -4.60 -7.28 23.12
CA ASP A 170 -4.50 -8.56 23.80
C ASP A 170 -4.11 -9.69 22.82
N ALA A 171 -3.31 -10.65 23.28
CA ALA A 171 -2.97 -11.81 22.47
C ALA A 171 -4.22 -12.70 22.20
N PRO A 172 -4.34 -13.31 21.00
CA PRO A 172 -3.42 -13.26 19.85
C PRO A 172 -3.63 -12.06 18.90
N TYR A 173 -4.41 -11.06 19.28
CA TYR A 173 -4.95 -10.03 18.39
C TYR A 173 -4.18 -8.70 18.40
N ALA A 174 -3.06 -8.63 19.13
CA ALA A 174 -2.20 -7.45 19.15
C ALA A 174 -1.69 -7.12 17.73
N PRO A 175 -1.41 -5.84 17.41
CA PRO A 175 -0.90 -5.45 16.10
C PRO A 175 0.32 -6.27 15.69
N ALA A 176 0.33 -6.71 14.44
CA ALA A 176 1.38 -7.54 13.85
C ALA A 176 1.93 -6.88 12.58
N GLN A 177 2.96 -7.47 11.98
CA GLN A 177 3.63 -6.87 10.80
C GLN A 177 2.76 -6.85 9.53
N ASP A 178 1.71 -7.66 9.47
CA ASP A 178 0.85 -7.87 8.30
C ASP A 178 -0.59 -7.38 8.51
N ARG A 179 -1.02 -7.17 9.75
CA ARG A 179 -2.39 -6.83 10.10
C ARG A 179 -2.51 -6.22 11.50
N PHE A 180 -3.69 -5.70 11.82
CA PHE A 180 -4.10 -5.53 13.21
C PHE A 180 -5.56 -5.97 13.39
N PHE A 181 -5.99 -6.12 14.64
CA PHE A 181 -7.40 -6.36 14.96
C PHE A 181 -7.98 -5.18 15.72
N GLY A 182 -9.27 -4.92 15.53
CA GLY A 182 -9.98 -3.86 16.22
C GLY A 182 -11.45 -4.18 16.44
N TRP A 183 -12.11 -3.33 17.19
CA TRP A 183 -13.56 -3.30 17.31
C TRP A 183 -14.10 -2.18 16.44
N CYS A 184 -14.95 -2.50 15.46
CA CYS A 184 -15.60 -1.51 14.62
C CYS A 184 -17.11 -1.55 14.80
N ASP A 185 -17.75 -0.40 14.63
CA ASP A 185 -19.20 -0.29 14.52
C ASP A 185 -19.71 -1.18 13.37
N VAL A 186 -20.75 -1.98 13.65
CA VAL A 186 -21.34 -2.93 12.68
C VAL A 186 -21.77 -2.27 11.37
N ARG A 187 -22.06 -0.97 11.39
CA ARG A 187 -22.43 -0.20 10.19
C ARG A 187 -21.33 -0.17 9.14
N LEU A 188 -20.06 -0.42 9.50
CA LEU A 188 -18.96 -0.52 8.53
C LEU A 188 -19.22 -1.63 7.50
N ILE A 189 -19.78 -2.76 7.92
CA ILE A 189 -20.09 -3.87 7.01
C ILE A 189 -21.06 -3.41 5.92
N ASP A 190 -22.09 -2.66 6.29
CA ASP A 190 -23.06 -2.15 5.31
C ASP A 190 -22.43 -1.12 4.37
N GLN A 191 -21.53 -0.27 4.88
CA GLN A 191 -20.78 0.66 4.03
C GLN A 191 -19.88 -0.06 3.02
N VAL A 192 -19.18 -1.12 3.46
CA VAL A 192 -18.34 -1.94 2.58
C VAL A 192 -19.18 -2.69 1.54
N LYS A 193 -20.36 -3.20 1.90
CA LYS A 193 -21.32 -3.79 0.94
C LYS A 193 -21.77 -2.79 -0.12
N VAL A 194 -22.08 -1.55 0.28
CA VAL A 194 -22.41 -0.48 -0.68
C VAL A 194 -21.23 -0.18 -1.59
N GLY A 195 -20.01 -0.06 -1.05
CA GLY A 195 -18.80 0.12 -1.84
C GLY A 195 -18.53 -1.04 -2.80
N ALA A 196 -18.78 -2.28 -2.38
CA ALA A 196 -18.67 -3.45 -3.23
C ALA A 196 -19.66 -3.42 -4.39
N ALA A 197 -20.92 -3.06 -4.13
CA ALA A 197 -21.93 -2.88 -5.19
C ALA A 197 -21.56 -1.76 -6.18
N ALA A 198 -20.77 -0.78 -5.74
CA ALA A 198 -20.23 0.30 -6.56
C ALA A 198 -18.88 -0.06 -7.25
N GLY A 199 -18.37 -1.28 -7.08
CA GLY A 199 -17.11 -1.71 -7.69
C GLY A 199 -15.85 -1.17 -7.01
N GLN A 200 -15.92 -0.75 -5.75
CA GLN A 200 -14.75 -0.33 -4.96
C GLN A 200 -14.08 -1.52 -4.25
N PHE A 201 -14.87 -2.56 -3.97
CA PHE A 201 -14.44 -3.77 -3.27
C PHE A 201 -14.92 -5.03 -4.00
N ALA A 202 -14.14 -6.10 -3.91
CA ALA A 202 -14.52 -7.46 -4.29
C ALA A 202 -14.75 -8.30 -3.04
N VAL A 203 -15.71 -9.22 -3.10
CA VAL A 203 -15.98 -10.19 -2.02
C VAL A 203 -14.89 -11.25 -2.02
N GLU A 204 -14.30 -11.52 -0.85
CA GLU A 204 -13.43 -12.67 -0.62
C GLU A 204 -14.32 -13.88 -0.28
N ASN A 205 -14.34 -14.89 -1.15
CA ASN A 205 -15.14 -16.09 -0.90
C ASN A 205 -14.42 -17.00 0.11
N ALA A 206 -15.14 -17.45 1.14
CA ALA A 206 -14.63 -18.32 2.20
C ALA A 206 -13.46 -17.72 3.04
N PRO A 207 -13.67 -16.56 3.67
CA PRO A 207 -12.62 -15.87 4.44
C PRO A 207 -12.05 -16.71 5.60
N GLY A 208 -12.85 -17.63 6.14
CA GLY A 208 -12.46 -18.56 7.20
C GLY A 208 -11.28 -19.50 6.86
N LEU A 209 -10.91 -19.63 5.58
CA LEU A 209 -9.78 -20.46 5.16
C LEU A 209 -8.43 -19.85 5.54
N PHE A 210 -8.31 -18.52 5.46
CA PHE A 210 -7.08 -17.77 5.76
C PHE A 210 -7.19 -16.97 7.05
N HIS A 211 -8.42 -16.66 7.50
CA HIS A 211 -8.73 -15.90 8.70
C HIS A 211 -9.65 -16.72 9.62
N PRO A 212 -9.11 -17.53 10.54
CA PRO A 212 -9.92 -18.38 11.40
C PRO A 212 -11.02 -17.60 12.13
N GLY A 213 -12.28 -18.05 11.98
CA GLY A 213 -13.44 -17.41 12.59
C GLY A 213 -14.02 -16.23 11.82
N ALA A 214 -13.41 -15.79 10.72
CA ALA A 214 -13.97 -14.75 9.87
C ALA A 214 -15.30 -15.19 9.22
N THR A 215 -16.27 -14.27 9.20
CA THR A 215 -17.61 -14.48 8.66
C THR A 215 -17.79 -13.85 7.28
N SER A 216 -17.14 -12.71 7.05
CA SER A 216 -17.18 -11.99 5.78
C SER A 216 -15.88 -11.22 5.56
N SER A 217 -15.51 -10.98 4.30
CA SER A 217 -14.32 -10.20 3.96
C SER A 217 -14.43 -9.58 2.57
N TRP A 218 -13.85 -8.40 2.41
CA TRP A 218 -13.85 -7.63 1.18
C TRP A 218 -12.48 -7.00 0.92
N LYS A 219 -12.01 -7.12 -0.32
CA LYS A 219 -10.73 -6.56 -0.77
C LYS A 219 -10.96 -5.35 -1.67
N GLN A 220 -10.28 -4.25 -1.40
CA GLN A 220 -10.25 -3.07 -2.27
C GLN A 220 -9.73 -3.47 -3.66
N ILE A 221 -10.27 -2.90 -4.74
CA ILE A 221 -9.84 -3.25 -6.12
C ILE A 221 -9.31 -2.05 -6.91
N GLN A 222 -8.82 -1.04 -6.20
CA GLN A 222 -8.35 0.20 -6.82
C GLN A 222 -6.99 0.03 -7.52
N PHE A 223 -6.08 -0.75 -6.94
CA PHE A 223 -4.73 -0.93 -7.44
C PHE A 223 -4.49 -2.35 -7.97
N GLY A 224 -3.38 -2.56 -8.68
CA GLY A 224 -2.91 -3.91 -9.01
C GLY A 224 -2.42 -4.66 -7.77
N GLU A 225 -1.81 -3.94 -6.83
CA GLU A 225 -1.16 -4.50 -5.65
C GLU A 225 -1.39 -3.65 -4.41
N ALA A 226 -1.06 -4.22 -3.24
CA ALA A 226 -1.11 -3.56 -1.94
C ALA A 226 -2.50 -2.97 -1.62
N ASN A 227 -3.57 -3.67 -1.96
CA ASN A 227 -4.95 -3.27 -1.66
C ASN A 227 -5.30 -3.62 -0.21
N VAL A 228 -6.15 -2.80 0.43
CA VAL A 228 -6.66 -3.11 1.77
C VAL A 228 -7.70 -4.21 1.69
N GLN A 229 -7.60 -5.19 2.57
CA GLN A 229 -8.65 -6.16 2.84
C GLN A 229 -9.25 -5.89 4.22
N LEU A 230 -10.59 -5.88 4.28
CA LEU A 230 -11.35 -5.70 5.50
C LEU A 230 -12.08 -7.01 5.80
N THR A 231 -11.56 -7.75 6.77
CA THR A 231 -12.11 -9.03 7.23
C THR A 231 -12.89 -8.83 8.53
N PHE A 232 -14.10 -9.37 8.62
CA PHE A 232 -14.99 -9.21 9.76
C PHE A 232 -15.25 -10.56 10.44
N HIS A 233 -15.25 -10.53 11.77
CA HIS A 233 -15.61 -11.66 12.62
C HIS A 233 -16.92 -11.32 13.34
N GLU A 234 -18.04 -11.44 12.63
CA GLU A 234 -19.35 -10.95 13.11
C GLU A 234 -19.89 -11.69 14.33
N ASN A 235 -19.30 -12.85 14.66
CA ASN A 235 -19.61 -13.60 15.87
C ASN A 235 -18.92 -13.04 17.12
N ASP A 236 -17.81 -12.33 16.95
CA ASP A 236 -17.09 -11.64 18.02
C ASP A 236 -17.69 -10.25 18.18
N LYS A 237 -18.36 -10.01 19.32
CA LYS A 237 -19.16 -8.80 19.55
C LYS A 237 -18.74 -8.08 20.81
N LYS A 238 -18.78 -6.75 20.76
CA LYS A 238 -18.54 -5.87 21.91
C LYS A 238 -19.42 -4.64 21.82
N THR A 239 -19.87 -4.11 22.97
CA THR A 239 -20.54 -2.80 23.01
C THR A 239 -19.58 -1.76 23.57
N ILE A 240 -19.33 -0.68 22.82
CA ILE A 240 -18.43 0.40 23.20
C ILE A 240 -19.21 1.72 23.14
N GLY A 241 -19.34 2.42 24.27
CA GLY A 241 -20.06 3.70 24.31
C GLY A 241 -21.52 3.63 23.81
N GLY A 242 -22.18 2.48 23.98
CA GLY A 242 -23.53 2.23 23.44
C GLY A 242 -23.59 1.83 21.96
N VAL A 243 -22.45 1.77 21.27
CA VAL A 243 -22.35 1.32 19.87
C VAL A 243 -22.11 -0.19 19.82
N SER A 244 -22.93 -0.90 19.05
CA SER A 244 -22.72 -2.32 18.76
C SER A 244 -21.54 -2.48 17.81
N CYS A 245 -20.52 -3.18 18.25
CA CYS A 245 -19.30 -3.42 17.49
C CYS A 245 -19.09 -4.92 17.23
N VAL A 246 -18.38 -5.21 16.14
CA VAL A 246 -17.83 -6.52 15.80
C VAL A 246 -16.31 -6.41 15.66
N MET A 247 -15.63 -7.54 15.71
CA MET A 247 -14.19 -7.55 15.45
C MET A 247 -13.91 -7.41 13.94
N ILE A 248 -12.93 -6.56 13.62
CA ILE A 248 -12.38 -6.38 12.28
C ILE A 248 -10.89 -6.72 12.29
N GLU A 249 -10.43 -7.29 11.19
CA GLU A 249 -9.05 -7.58 10.85
C GLU A 249 -8.72 -6.87 9.53
N PRO A 250 -8.18 -5.64 9.58
CA PRO A 250 -7.62 -5.00 8.39
C PRO A 250 -6.23 -5.55 8.11
N ASP A 251 -5.99 -5.93 6.86
CA ASP A 251 -4.69 -6.32 6.34
C ASP A 251 -4.46 -5.74 4.93
N ILE A 252 -3.24 -5.87 4.42
CA ILE A 252 -2.90 -5.50 3.05
C ILE A 252 -2.40 -6.75 2.34
N ASP A 253 -3.12 -7.11 1.29
CA ASP A 253 -2.68 -8.14 0.35
C ASP A 253 -1.81 -7.50 -0.74
N TYR A 254 -0.68 -8.13 -1.02
CA TYR A 254 0.16 -7.75 -2.13
C TYR A 254 -0.52 -7.91 -3.48
N TYR A 255 -1.47 -8.83 -3.64
CA TYR A 255 -1.97 -9.17 -4.97
C TYR A 255 -3.49 -9.01 -5.08
N ARG A 256 -3.91 -8.27 -6.11
CA ARG A 256 -5.30 -8.26 -6.57
C ARG A 256 -5.64 -9.56 -7.32
N ASP A 257 -4.76 -9.96 -8.23
CA ASP A 257 -4.82 -11.17 -9.08
C ASP A 257 -3.38 -11.51 -9.52
N LEU A 258 -3.08 -12.80 -9.78
CA LEU A 258 -1.77 -13.28 -10.29
C LEU A 258 -1.29 -12.63 -11.61
N GLY A 259 -2.06 -11.72 -12.20
CA GLY A 259 -1.73 -11.03 -13.46
C GLY A 259 -1.44 -9.53 -13.31
N ALA A 260 -1.64 -8.94 -12.12
CA ALA A 260 -1.19 -7.59 -11.81
C ALA A 260 0.11 -7.72 -11.01
N HIS A 261 1.22 -7.27 -11.60
CA HIS A 261 2.53 -7.36 -10.96
C HIS A 261 3.28 -6.02 -11.01
N THR A 262 3.39 -5.30 -9.90
CA THR A 262 4.50 -4.39 -9.66
C THR A 262 5.76 -5.23 -9.55
N ILE A 263 6.78 -4.92 -10.36
CA ILE A 263 8.04 -5.67 -10.41
C ILE A 263 8.90 -5.20 -9.25
N PHE A 264 8.61 -5.75 -8.08
CA PHE A 264 9.55 -5.83 -6.98
C PHE A 264 10.18 -7.23 -7.04
N GLU A 265 11.51 -7.30 -6.87
CA GLU A 265 12.36 -8.52 -6.84
C GLU A 265 11.58 -9.84 -6.93
N VAL A 266 11.59 -10.50 -8.11
CA VAL A 266 10.87 -11.76 -8.47
C VAL A 266 10.39 -12.51 -7.22
N VAL A 267 9.15 -12.22 -6.81
CA VAL A 267 8.71 -12.45 -5.44
C VAL A 267 8.66 -13.95 -5.11
N PRO A 268 9.47 -14.43 -4.14
CA PRO A 268 9.32 -15.77 -3.58
C PRO A 268 8.08 -15.89 -2.66
N ASN A 269 7.43 -14.80 -2.25
CA ASN A 269 6.33 -14.84 -1.26
C ASN A 269 5.16 -15.74 -1.68
N ALA A 270 4.86 -15.85 -2.98
CA ALA A 270 3.85 -16.81 -3.47
C ALA A 270 4.24 -18.29 -3.24
N LEU A 271 5.52 -18.56 -3.01
CA LEU A 271 6.11 -19.88 -2.73
C LEU A 271 6.53 -20.07 -1.27
N THR A 272 6.74 -19.01 -0.49
CA THR A 272 7.36 -19.08 0.85
C THR A 272 6.42 -18.84 2.03
N HIS A 273 5.14 -18.47 1.82
CA HIS A 273 4.19 -18.17 2.91
C HIS A 273 4.70 -17.11 3.92
N SER A 274 5.56 -16.20 3.49
CA SER A 274 6.07 -15.11 4.32
C SER A 274 4.97 -14.07 4.54
N LEU A 275 4.91 -13.53 5.76
CA LEU A 275 4.02 -12.43 6.14
C LEU A 275 4.34 -11.17 5.30
N THR A 276 3.32 -10.34 5.06
CA THR A 276 3.46 -9.05 4.39
C THR A 276 4.49 -8.17 5.11
N ASP A 277 5.50 -7.70 4.37
CA ASP A 277 6.48 -6.69 4.77
C ASP A 277 5.91 -5.26 4.56
N PRO A 278 5.76 -4.46 5.63
CA PRO A 278 5.24 -3.10 5.55
C PRO A 278 6.14 -2.14 4.75
N ALA A 279 7.44 -2.41 4.61
CA ALA A 279 8.32 -1.60 3.77
C ALA A 279 7.96 -1.74 2.28
N GLN A 280 7.65 -2.96 1.83
CA GLN A 280 7.20 -3.20 0.46
C GLN A 280 5.82 -2.57 0.23
N VAL A 281 4.88 -2.72 1.17
CA VAL A 281 3.56 -2.07 1.07
C VAL A 281 3.69 -0.56 0.88
N TYR A 282 4.58 0.08 1.63
CA TYR A 282 4.84 1.51 1.52
C TYR A 282 5.24 1.92 0.10
N VAL A 283 6.18 1.19 -0.50
CA VAL A 283 6.66 1.46 -1.86
C VAL A 283 5.56 1.20 -2.89
N LEU A 284 4.94 0.02 -2.84
CA LEU A 284 3.94 -0.41 -3.81
C LEU A 284 2.75 0.55 -3.83
N ARG A 285 2.21 0.89 -2.65
CA ARG A 285 1.03 1.75 -2.55
C ARG A 285 1.35 3.20 -2.90
N TRP A 286 2.56 3.69 -2.58
CA TRP A 286 2.99 5.02 -3.02
C TRP A 286 3.09 5.11 -4.55
N ILE A 287 3.78 4.16 -5.20
CA ILE A 287 3.91 4.12 -6.67
C ILE A 287 2.54 4.01 -7.35
N ALA A 288 1.68 3.11 -6.86
CA ALA A 288 0.34 2.91 -7.40
C ALA A 288 -0.53 4.17 -7.22
N GLY A 289 -0.44 4.83 -6.07
CA GLY A 289 -1.16 6.07 -5.78
C GLY A 289 -0.75 7.23 -6.70
N GLN A 290 0.56 7.46 -6.88
CA GLN A 290 1.08 8.46 -7.82
C GLN A 290 0.58 8.18 -9.25
N THR A 291 0.63 6.92 -9.67
CA THR A 291 0.23 6.55 -11.03
C THR A 291 -1.27 6.68 -11.27
N ALA A 292 -2.08 6.43 -10.24
CA ALA A 292 -3.53 6.58 -10.26
C ALA A 292 -4.00 8.05 -10.13
N GLY A 293 -3.11 8.98 -9.78
CA GLY A 293 -3.44 10.40 -9.62
C GLY A 293 -4.35 10.67 -8.42
N ILE A 294 -4.23 9.87 -7.36
CA ILE A 294 -4.98 10.03 -6.11
C ILE A 294 -4.15 10.79 -5.06
N PRO A 295 -4.71 11.18 -3.91
CA PRO A 295 -3.92 11.76 -2.82
C PRO A 295 -2.69 10.91 -2.49
N GLU A 296 -1.57 11.57 -2.19
CA GLU A 296 -0.32 10.88 -1.89
C GLU A 296 -0.50 9.92 -0.71
N PHE A 297 -0.06 8.67 -0.88
CA PHE A 297 0.00 7.72 0.23
C PHE A 297 1.11 8.13 1.21
N ALA A 298 0.71 8.78 2.30
CA ALA A 298 1.63 9.47 3.20
C ALA A 298 1.53 9.03 4.67
N PRO A 299 1.77 7.74 5.01
CA PRO A 299 1.72 7.31 6.40
C PRO A 299 2.74 8.10 7.24
N LEU A 300 2.50 8.20 8.55
CA LEU A 300 3.24 9.07 9.49
C LEU A 300 4.71 8.68 9.74
N TYR A 301 5.28 7.82 8.89
CA TYR A 301 6.68 7.41 8.92
C TYR A 301 7.30 7.49 7.52
N THR A 302 8.62 7.42 7.48
CA THR A 302 9.39 7.26 6.23
C THR A 302 10.35 6.09 6.35
N ILE A 303 10.80 5.58 5.21
CA ILE A 303 11.85 4.56 5.15
C ILE A 303 13.22 5.25 5.02
N THR A 304 14.23 4.76 5.73
CA THR A 304 15.61 5.29 5.75
C THR A 304 16.66 4.28 5.34
#